data_AF-S9W2S7-F1
#
_entry.id   AF-S9W2S7-F1
#
_cell.length_a   1.000
_cell.length_b   1.000
_cell.length_c   1.000
_cell.angle_alpha   90.00
_cell.angle_beta   90.00
_cell.angle_gamma   90.00
#
_symmetry.space_group_name_H-M   'P 1'
#
loop_
_entity.id
_entity.type
_entity.pdbx_description
1 polymer ?
#
loop_
_entity_poly.entity_id
_entity_poly.type
_entity_poly.pdbx_seq_one_letter_code
_entity_poly.pdbx_strand_id
1 'polypeptide(L)'
;MGRGFGRGAKSVAIVTHAQVKSAGKKTPRGLRSVRQKKKQRYQKKHDQDGQEELEKSLGLSKQEKNMPMTMAQQIAAIQVPHIINKRQKGLKQLRKQIIAAVKNVRRSSTEKGKRKAQKQIEKMQKLQAKKKSEDDDAKSDSSE
;
A
#
# COMPACT_ATOMS: atom_id res chain seq x y z
N MET A 1 -39.14 9.34 20.82
CA MET A 1 -39.66 10.31 19.84
C MET A 1 -39.05 10.02 18.48
N GLY A 2 -39.72 9.17 17.69
CA GLY A 2 -39.26 8.80 16.36
C GLY A 2 -39.49 9.95 15.37
N ARG A 3 -38.43 10.40 14.70
CA ARG A 3 -38.56 11.29 13.53
C ARG A 3 -39.09 10.46 12.36
N GLY A 4 -40.40 10.24 12.35
CA GLY A 4 -41.10 9.79 11.16
C GLY A 4 -41.13 10.93 10.16
N PHE A 5 -40.26 10.90 9.16
CA PHE A 5 -40.52 11.61 7.90
C PHE A 5 -41.56 10.77 7.15
N GLY A 6 -42.83 11.03 7.49
CA GLY A 6 -43.99 10.49 6.80
C GLY A 6 -44.11 11.08 5.40
N ARG A 7 -44.26 10.17 4.43
CA ARG A 7 -44.70 10.31 3.04
C ARG A 7 -45.30 11.67 2.66
N GLY A 8 -44.70 12.35 1.67
CA GLY A 8 -45.42 13.24 0.75
C GLY A 8 -45.29 14.76 0.93
N ALA A 9 -44.68 15.27 2.01
CA ALA A 9 -44.49 16.72 2.15
C ALA A 9 -43.22 17.19 1.38
N LYS A 10 -43.39 18.03 0.36
CA LYS A 10 -42.29 18.83 -0.21
C LYS A 10 -41.79 19.79 0.88
N SER A 11 -40.78 19.38 1.63
CA SER A 11 -40.20 20.22 2.68
C SER A 11 -39.49 21.42 2.05
N VAL A 12 -40.14 22.58 2.02
CA VAL A 12 -39.45 23.84 1.75
C VAL A 12 -38.60 24.15 2.98
N ALA A 13 -37.30 23.91 2.87
CA ALA A 13 -36.35 24.24 3.92
C ALA A 13 -36.14 25.75 3.94
N ILE A 14 -36.77 26.42 4.91
CA ILE A 14 -36.35 27.78 5.26
C ILE A 14 -34.97 27.63 5.92
N VAL A 15 -33.93 28.16 5.27
CA VAL A 15 -32.59 28.25 5.85
C VAL A 15 -32.61 29.32 6.94
N THR A 16 -33.06 28.92 8.12
CA THR A 16 -32.77 29.69 9.33
C THR A 16 -31.34 29.35 9.73
N HIS A 17 -30.43 30.30 9.58
CA HIS A 17 -29.07 30.19 10.12
C HIS A 17 -29.12 30.29 11.65
N ALA A 18 -29.66 29.27 12.32
CA ALA A 18 -29.58 29.15 13.76
C ALA A 18 -28.24 28.52 14.13
N GLN A 19 -27.44 29.25 14.91
CA GLN A 19 -26.16 28.83 15.47
C GLN A 19 -26.25 27.40 16.00
N VAL A 20 -25.67 26.46 15.24
CA VAL A 20 -25.64 25.06 15.62
C VAL A 20 -24.61 24.91 16.74
N LYS A 21 -25.07 24.96 18.00
CA LYS A 21 -24.36 24.32 19.12
C LYS A 21 -23.95 22.92 18.62
N SER A 22 -22.64 22.67 18.58
CA SER A 22 -21.99 21.62 17.81
C SER A 22 -22.24 20.19 18.33
N ALA A 23 -23.45 19.88 18.76
CA ALA A 23 -23.87 18.54 19.16
C ALA A 23 -24.03 17.68 17.88
N GLY A 24 -22.91 17.15 17.38
CA GLY A 24 -22.90 16.13 16.31
C GLY A 24 -21.90 16.36 15.19
N LYS A 25 -21.39 17.59 15.01
CA LYS A 25 -20.36 17.87 14.01
C LYS A 25 -18.98 17.65 14.61
N LYS A 26 -18.19 16.73 14.04
CA LYS A 26 -16.81 16.46 14.48
C LYS A 26 -16.01 17.76 14.45
N THR A 27 -15.35 18.10 15.55
CA THR A 27 -14.47 19.27 15.60
C THR A 27 -13.34 19.11 14.58
N PRO A 28 -13.13 20.11 13.70
CA PRO A 28 -12.05 20.08 12.71
C PRO A 28 -10.69 20.07 13.42
N ARG A 29 -9.69 19.43 12.81
CA ARG A 29 -8.42 19.05 13.46
C ARG A 29 -7.68 20.24 14.11
N GLY A 30 -7.75 21.43 13.51
CA GLY A 30 -7.14 22.66 14.02
C GLY A 30 -7.81 23.22 15.27
N LEU A 31 -9.15 23.12 15.35
CA LEU A 31 -9.98 23.65 16.45
C LEU A 31 -10.25 22.62 17.56
N ARG A 32 -9.56 21.47 17.52
CA ARG A 32 -9.66 20.47 18.60
C ARG A 32 -8.96 20.97 19.85
N SER A 33 -9.63 20.83 20.99
CA SER A 33 -9.03 21.13 22.28
C SER A 33 -7.84 20.22 22.58
N VAL A 34 -6.95 20.68 23.46
CA VAL A 34 -5.76 19.92 23.91
C VAL A 34 -6.18 18.54 24.44
N ARG A 35 -7.26 18.47 25.22
CA ARG A 35 -7.82 17.22 25.74
C ARG A 35 -8.26 16.26 24.63
N GLN A 36 -8.91 16.76 23.58
CA GLN A 36 -9.32 15.94 22.43
C GLN A 36 -8.11 15.42 21.63
N LYS A 37 -7.10 16.27 21.42
CA LYS A 37 -5.83 15.87 20.77
C LYS A 37 -5.10 14.81 21.58
N LYS A 38 -5.01 14.98 22.91
CA LYS A 38 -4.39 14.02 23.83
C LYS A 38 -5.13 12.67 23.80
N LYS A 39 -6.46 12.66 23.95
CA LYS A 39 -7.28 11.44 23.88
C LYS A 39 -7.06 10.66 22.57
N GLN A 40 -7.02 11.33 21.42
CA GLN A 40 -6.72 10.67 20.13
C GLN A 40 -5.32 10.06 20.07
N ARG A 41 -4.31 10.72 20.65
CA ARG A 41 -2.94 10.18 20.68
C ARG A 41 -2.85 8.92 21.54
N TYR A 42 -3.45 8.91 22.72
CA TYR A 42 -3.47 7.73 23.60
C TYR A 42 -4.18 6.55 22.94
N GLN A 43 -5.32 6.79 22.30
CA GLN A 43 -6.06 5.74 21.60
C GLN A 43 -5.24 5.14 20.45
N LYS A 44 -4.60 5.99 19.63
CA LYS A 44 -3.71 5.54 18.56
C LYS A 44 -2.48 4.77 19.06
N LYS A 45 -1.85 5.21 20.15
CA LYS A 45 -0.74 4.49 20.77
C LYS A 45 -1.18 3.10 21.22
N HIS A 46 -2.30 3.01 21.94
CA HIS A 46 -2.83 1.73 22.40
C HIS A 46 -3.19 0.78 21.25
N ASP A 47 -3.74 1.31 20.16
CA ASP A 47 -4.07 0.53 18.96
C ASP A 47 -2.81 0.06 18.22
N GLN A 48 -1.74 0.89 18.17
CA GLN A 48 -0.50 0.56 17.46
C GLN A 48 0.42 -0.33 18.30
N ASP A 49 0.74 0.10 19.51
CA ASP A 49 1.65 -0.59 20.43
C ASP A 49 1.05 -1.94 20.85
N GLY A 50 -0.26 -1.97 21.15
CA GLY A 50 -0.96 -3.22 21.49
C GLY A 50 -1.05 -4.19 20.32
N GLN A 51 -1.19 -3.69 19.08
CA GLN A 51 -1.17 -4.55 17.90
C GLN A 51 0.25 -5.09 17.63
N GLU A 52 1.28 -4.29 17.82
CA GLU A 52 2.68 -4.69 17.61
C GLU A 52 3.16 -5.71 18.68
N GLU A 53 2.73 -5.55 19.94
CA GLU A 53 2.95 -6.53 21.00
C GLU A 53 2.19 -7.85 20.77
N LEU A 54 0.96 -7.78 20.28
CA LEU A 54 0.19 -8.95 19.85
C LEU A 54 0.88 -9.68 18.68
N GLU A 55 1.37 -8.96 17.68
CA GLU A 55 2.09 -9.56 16.55
C GLU A 55 3.41 -10.22 16.99
N LYS A 56 4.13 -9.62 17.95
CA LYS A 56 5.34 -10.20 18.56
C LYS A 56 5.05 -11.46 19.37
N SER A 57 4.04 -11.43 20.24
CA SER A 57 3.64 -12.58 21.06
C SER A 57 3.12 -13.76 20.23
N LEU A 58 2.50 -13.49 19.08
CA LEU A 58 2.06 -14.51 18.12
C LEU A 58 3.20 -15.06 17.25
N GLY A 59 4.45 -14.60 17.44
CA GLY A 59 5.60 -15.03 16.65
C GLY A 59 5.53 -14.63 15.18
N LEU A 60 4.68 -13.65 14.82
CA LEU A 60 4.54 -13.13 13.46
C LEU A 60 5.63 -12.09 13.15
N SER A 61 6.85 -12.34 13.60
CA SER A 61 7.97 -11.46 13.28
C SER A 61 8.33 -11.57 11.80
N LYS A 62 8.90 -10.48 11.26
CA LYS A 62 9.28 -10.37 9.84
C LYS A 62 10.24 -11.51 9.48
N GLN A 63 9.81 -12.40 8.60
CA GLN A 63 10.66 -13.49 8.11
C GLN A 63 11.95 -12.94 7.47
N GLU A 64 13.06 -13.60 7.77
CA GLU A 64 14.38 -13.29 7.24
C GLU A 64 14.38 -13.38 5.71
N LYS A 65 14.83 -12.31 5.06
CA LYS A 65 14.68 -12.07 3.61
C LYS A 65 15.70 -12.82 2.74
N ASN A 66 16.44 -13.77 3.29
CA ASN A 66 17.74 -14.15 2.71
C ASN A 66 17.74 -15.43 1.87
N MET A 67 16.62 -16.16 1.79
CA MET A 67 16.51 -17.34 0.93
C MET A 67 15.92 -16.97 -0.45
N PRO A 68 16.50 -17.45 -1.56
CA PRO A 68 15.93 -17.28 -2.89
C PRO A 68 14.63 -18.08 -3.01
N MET A 69 13.51 -17.44 -2.71
CA MET A 69 12.17 -18.04 -2.81
C MET A 69 11.56 -17.87 -4.21
N THR A 70 10.82 -18.88 -4.67
CA THR A 70 10.00 -18.78 -5.87
C THR A 70 8.85 -17.77 -5.69
N MET A 71 8.27 -17.25 -6.78
CA MET A 71 7.14 -16.30 -6.68
C MET A 71 5.97 -16.89 -5.87
N ALA A 72 5.66 -18.18 -6.05
CA ALA A 72 4.60 -18.85 -5.32
C ALA A 72 4.90 -18.90 -3.81
N GLN A 73 6.15 -19.22 -3.44
CA GLN A 73 6.60 -19.20 -2.04
C GLN A 73 6.55 -17.80 -1.44
N GLN A 74 6.94 -16.77 -2.20
CA GLN A 74 6.85 -15.38 -1.74
C GLN A 74 5.41 -14.94 -1.48
N ILE A 75 4.45 -15.42 -2.28
CA ILE A 75 3.02 -15.16 -2.06
C ILE A 75 2.50 -15.89 -0.83
N ALA A 76 2.89 -17.17 -0.65
CA ALA A 76 2.51 -17.97 0.52
C ALA A 76 3.09 -17.42 1.83
N ALA A 77 4.27 -16.81 1.77
CA ALA A 77 4.94 -16.17 2.91
C ALA A 77 4.36 -14.80 3.30
N ILE A 78 3.36 -14.26 2.59
CA ILE A 78 2.73 -12.99 2.94
C ILE A 78 1.96 -13.18 4.26
N GLN A 79 2.53 -12.65 5.35
CA GLN A 79 1.80 -12.50 6.61
C GLN A 79 0.76 -11.40 6.46
N VAL A 80 -0.48 -11.72 6.82
CA VAL A 80 -1.62 -10.80 6.72
C VAL A 80 -2.10 -10.52 8.14
N PRO A 81 -2.40 -9.26 8.52
CA PRO A 81 -2.83 -8.93 9.87
C PRO A 81 -4.05 -9.74 10.29
N HIS A 82 -4.00 -10.27 11.51
CA HIS A 82 -5.09 -11.04 12.08
C HIS A 82 -6.28 -10.10 12.37
N ILE A 83 -7.45 -10.36 11.76
CA ILE A 83 -8.63 -9.54 12.02
C ILE A 83 -9.29 -10.00 13.33
N ILE A 84 -9.15 -9.21 14.38
CA ILE A 84 -9.77 -9.49 15.69
C ILE A 84 -11.29 -9.23 15.68
N ASN A 85 -11.80 -8.39 14.76
CA ASN A 85 -13.21 -8.02 14.67
C ASN A 85 -13.89 -8.58 13.41
N LYS A 86 -14.79 -9.56 13.57
CA LYS A 86 -15.59 -10.22 12.49
C LYS A 86 -16.55 -9.30 11.70
N ARG A 87 -16.45 -7.97 11.84
CA ARG A 87 -17.29 -7.02 11.11
C ARG A 87 -16.94 -7.04 9.61
N GLN A 88 -17.95 -7.10 8.73
CA GLN A 88 -17.78 -7.15 7.27
C GLN A 88 -16.80 -6.11 6.69
N LYS A 89 -16.72 -4.91 7.28
CA LYS A 89 -15.78 -3.86 6.84
C LYS A 89 -14.31 -4.26 7.02
N GLY A 90 -13.99 -5.05 8.05
CA GLY A 90 -12.64 -5.57 8.30
C GLY A 90 -12.21 -6.59 7.24
N LEU A 91 -13.11 -7.53 6.89
CA LEU A 91 -12.84 -8.54 5.86
C LEU A 91 -12.61 -7.91 4.48
N LYS A 92 -13.38 -6.87 4.13
CA LYS A 92 -13.18 -6.13 2.86
C LYS A 92 -11.83 -5.42 2.83
N GLN A 93 -11.39 -4.86 3.96
CA GLN A 93 -10.07 -4.22 4.06
C GLN A 93 -8.93 -5.23 3.97
N LEU A 94 -9.06 -6.37 4.66
CA LEU A 94 -8.10 -7.48 4.59
C LEU A 94 -7.96 -8.00 3.16
N ARG A 95 -9.08 -8.25 2.46
CA ARG A 95 -9.06 -8.68 1.06
C ARG A 95 -8.29 -7.69 0.18
N LYS A 96 -8.48 -6.38 0.38
CA LYS A 96 -7.74 -5.34 -0.36
C LYS A 96 -6.23 -5.39 -0.05
N GLN A 97 -5.85 -5.59 1.22
CA GLN A 97 -4.46 -5.71 1.63
C GLN A 97 -3.79 -6.93 0.99
N ILE A 98 -4.45 -8.10 1.01
CA ILE A 98 -3.95 -9.32 0.37
C ILE A 98 -3.74 -9.08 -1.13
N ILE A 99 -4.75 -8.57 -1.83
CA ILE A 99 -4.66 -8.31 -3.28
C ILE A 99 -3.52 -7.33 -3.59
N ALA A 100 -3.38 -6.26 -2.80
CA ALA A 100 -2.32 -5.27 -2.98
C ALA A 100 -0.92 -5.89 -2.78
N ALA A 101 -0.74 -6.68 -1.72
CA ALA A 101 0.52 -7.37 -1.44
C ALA A 101 0.92 -8.33 -2.57
N VAL A 102 -0.01 -9.17 -3.02
CA VAL A 102 0.22 -10.10 -4.15
C VAL A 102 0.55 -9.33 -5.44
N LYS A 103 -0.15 -8.23 -5.73
CA LYS A 103 0.15 -7.38 -6.90
C LYS A 103 1.55 -6.80 -6.84
N ASN A 104 2.02 -6.37 -5.66
CA ASN A 104 3.37 -5.83 -5.49
C ASN A 104 4.46 -6.89 -5.72
N VAL A 105 4.26 -8.12 -5.22
CA VAL A 105 5.18 -9.25 -5.49
C VAL A 105 5.25 -9.54 -6.99
N ARG A 106 4.10 -9.60 -7.66
CA ARG A 106 4.05 -9.84 -9.12
C ARG A 106 4.74 -8.72 -9.91
N ARG A 107 4.49 -7.45 -9.57
CA ARG A 107 5.11 -6.29 -10.21
C ARG A 107 6.63 -6.27 -10.02
N SER A 108 7.10 -6.47 -8.79
CA SER A 108 8.54 -6.49 -8.53
C SER A 108 9.25 -7.63 -9.29
N SER A 109 8.58 -8.76 -9.47
CA SER A 109 9.11 -9.90 -10.24
C SER A 109 9.20 -9.59 -11.74
N THR A 110 8.18 -8.94 -12.31
CA THR A 110 8.20 -8.54 -13.73
C THR A 110 9.13 -7.37 -13.98
N GLU A 111 9.23 -6.40 -13.07
CA GLU A 111 10.21 -5.30 -13.14
C GLU A 111 11.64 -5.82 -13.03
N LYS A 112 11.92 -6.79 -12.14
CA LYS A 112 13.20 -7.50 -12.11
C LYS A 112 13.47 -8.21 -13.43
N GLY A 113 12.46 -8.85 -14.03
CA GLY A 113 12.55 -9.45 -15.36
C GLY A 113 12.92 -8.43 -16.45
N LYS A 114 12.23 -7.28 -16.48
CA LYS A 114 12.50 -6.18 -17.42
C LYS A 114 13.90 -5.62 -17.26
N ARG A 115 14.36 -5.41 -16.03
CA ARG A 115 15.74 -4.95 -15.76
C ARG A 115 16.79 -5.97 -16.21
N LYS A 116 16.55 -7.27 -16.01
CA LYS A 116 17.44 -8.33 -16.50
C LYS A 116 17.49 -8.35 -18.03
N ALA A 117 16.34 -8.25 -18.70
CA ALA A 117 16.25 -8.19 -20.16
C ALA A 117 16.97 -6.96 -20.73
N GLN A 118 16.76 -5.77 -20.14
CA GLN A 118 17.47 -4.55 -20.55
C GLN A 118 18.99 -4.68 -20.43
N LYS A 119 19.49 -5.25 -19.32
CA LYS A 119 20.94 -5.51 -19.16
C LYS A 119 21.48 -6.49 -20.20
N GLN A 120 20.69 -7.49 -20.61
CA GLN A 120 21.10 -8.42 -21.67
C GLN A 120 21.15 -7.72 -23.03
N ILE A 121 20.15 -6.90 -23.35
CA ILE A 121 20.12 -6.08 -24.57
C ILE A 121 21.33 -5.15 -24.62
N GLU A 122 21.62 -4.44 -23.52
CA GLU A 122 22.78 -3.54 -23.43
C GLU A 122 24.11 -4.28 -23.64
N LYS A 123 24.26 -5.50 -23.08
CA LYS A 123 25.43 -6.35 -23.32
C LYS A 123 25.55 -6.76 -24.79
N MET A 124 24.45 -7.15 -25.43
CA MET A 124 24.47 -7.51 -26.86
C MET A 124 24.82 -6.31 -27.73
N GLN A 125 24.29 -5.13 -27.44
CA GLN A 125 24.63 -3.89 -28.15
C GLN A 125 26.11 -3.54 -28.01
N LYS A 126 26.68 -3.69 -26.80
CA LYS A 126 28.13 -3.51 -26.57
C LYS A 126 28.99 -4.50 -27.35
N LEU A 127 28.58 -5.77 -27.42
CA LEU A 127 29.29 -6.78 -28.21
C LEU A 127 29.19 -6.51 -29.72
N GLN A 128 28.04 -6.06 -30.20
CA GLN A 128 27.87 -5.66 -31.61
C GLN A 128 28.69 -4.41 -31.95
N ALA A 129 28.75 -3.42 -31.06
CA ALA A 129 29.59 -2.24 -31.23
C ALA A 129 31.08 -2.60 -31.28
N LYS A 130 31.53 -3.51 -30.41
CA LYS A 130 32.91 -4.00 -30.39
C LYS A 130 33.29 -4.78 -31.66
N LYS A 131 32.40 -5.62 -32.16
CA LYS A 131 32.61 -6.32 -33.44
C LYS A 131 32.71 -5.36 -34.61
N LYS A 132 31.85 -4.33 -34.65
CA LYS A 132 31.92 -3.30 -35.69
C LYS A 132 33.24 -2.53 -35.68
N SER A 133 33.73 -2.12 -34.50
CA SER A 133 35.04 -1.46 -34.44
C SER A 133 36.18 -2.37 -34.89
N GLU A 134 36.15 -3.67 -34.52
CA GLU A 134 37.15 -4.64 -34.97
C GLU A 134 37.12 -4.86 -36.51
N ASP A 135 35.93 -4.86 -37.12
CA ASP A 135 35.77 -4.99 -38.58
C ASP A 135 36.19 -3.72 -39.35
N ASP A 136 36.01 -2.54 -38.76
CA ASP A 136 36.44 -1.25 -39.34
C ASP A 136 37.97 -1.10 -39.28
N ASP A 137 38.61 -1.50 -38.17
CA ASP A 137 40.07 -1.53 -38.02
C ASP A 137 40.73 -2.52 -39.01
N ALA A 138 40.10 -3.68 -39.26
CA ALA A 138 40.60 -4.68 -40.21
C ALA A 138 40.54 -4.23 -41.68
N LYS A 139 39.62 -3.29 -42.02
CA LYS A 139 39.52 -2.72 -43.37
C LYS A 139 40.53 -1.60 -43.62
N SER A 140 40.95 -0.85 -42.59
CA SER A 140 42.00 0.15 -42.74
C SER A 140 43.37 -0.47 -43.01
N ASP A 141 43.69 -1.61 -42.41
CA ASP A 141 44.99 -2.28 -42.58
C ASP A 141 45.13 -3.05 -43.91
N SER A 142 44.04 -3.26 -44.65
CA SER A 142 44.06 -3.96 -45.95
C SER A 142 44.03 -3.01 -47.17
N SER A 143 44.11 -1.69 -46.93
CA SER A 143 44.04 -0.65 -47.96
C SER A 143 45.38 0.08 -48.22
N GLU A 144 46.47 -0.32 -47.57
CA GLU A 144 47.87 0.06 -47.89
C GLU A 144 48.58 -1.04 -48.69
#